data_AF-A0A1H1E5C2-F1
#
_entry.id   AF-A0A1H1E5C2-F1
#
_cell.length_a   1.000
_cell.length_b   1.000
_cell.length_c   1.000
_cell.angle_alpha   90.00
_cell.angle_beta   90.00
_cell.angle_gamma   90.00
#
_symmetry.space_group_name_H-M   'P 1'
#
loop_
_entity.id
_entity.type
_entity.pdbx_description
1 polymer ?
#
loop_
_entity_poly.entity_id
_entity_poly.type
_entity_poly.pdbx_seq_one_letter_code
_entity_poly.pdbx_strand_id
1 'polypeptide(L)' 'MPIEIDTTNQRCTLISDDMHIQGEATQVRIVTDEALRMSVAELEGKRVPITEQEADALTVAGAVDGRRHLKETEQGSII' A
#
# COMPACT_ATOMS: atom_id res chain seq x y z
N MET A 1 -8.28 13.20 0.07
CA MET A 1 -7.47 12.02 0.46
C MET A 1 -7.11 11.33 -0.84
N PRO A 2 -5.82 11.20 -1.18
CA PRO A 2 -5.38 10.56 -2.41
C PRO A 2 -5.53 9.03 -2.41
N ILE A 3 -5.95 8.43 -1.30
CA ILE A 3 -6.25 6.99 -1.25
C ILE A 3 -7.60 6.73 -0.59
N GLU A 4 -8.31 5.72 -1.08
CA GLU A 4 -9.53 5.18 -0.47
C GLU A 4 -9.35 3.69 -0.24
N ILE A 5 -9.61 3.23 0.98
CA ILE A 5 -9.42 1.84 1.40
C ILE A 5 -10.78 1.27 1.82
N ASP A 6 -11.22 0.25 1.11
CA ASP A 6 -12.38 -0.57 1.47
C ASP A 6 -11.89 -1.81 2.21
N THR A 7 -11.93 -1.77 3.54
CA THR A 7 -11.57 -2.90 4.40
C THR A 7 -12.58 -4.04 4.36
N THR A 8 -13.81 -3.78 3.88
CA THR A 8 -14.86 -4.81 3.76
C THR A 8 -14.57 -5.74 2.58
N ASN A 9 -14.11 -5.17 1.46
CA ASN A 9 -13.76 -5.90 0.25
C ASN A 9 -12.25 -6.07 0.06
N GLN A 10 -11.44 -5.63 1.02
CA GLN A 10 -9.97 -5.60 0.95
C GLN A 10 -9.46 -4.92 -0.34
N ARG A 11 -10.09 -3.82 -0.73
CA ARG A 11 -9.77 -3.10 -1.97
C ARG A 11 -9.21 -1.72 -1.68
N CYS A 12 -8.25 -1.30 -2.49
CA CYS A 12 -7.62 0.01 -2.38
C CYS A 12 -7.76 0.75 -3.70
N THR A 13 -8.13 2.02 -3.60
CA THR A 13 -8.32 2.90 -4.73
C THR A 13 -7.36 4.08 -4.57
N LEU A 14 -6.43 4.22 -5.50
CA LEU A 14 -5.47 5.33 -5.52
C LEU A 14 -6.02 6.42 -6.45
N ILE A 15 -6.18 7.61 -5.87
CA ILE A 15 -6.67 8.82 -6.51
C ILE A 15 -5.52 9.82 -6.54
N SER A 16 -5.05 10.14 -7.74
CA SER A 16 -4.07 11.20 -8.00
C SER A 16 -4.66 12.19 -9.01
N ASP A 17 -4.08 13.39 -9.10
CA ASP A 17 -4.57 14.49 -9.96
C ASP A 17 -4.93 14.09 -11.40
N ASP A 18 -4.24 13.10 -11.98
CA ASP A 18 -4.45 12.64 -13.35
C ASP A 18 -4.97 11.19 -13.46
N MET A 19 -5.22 10.53 -12.32
CA MET A 19 -5.19 9.07 -12.31
C MET A 19 -6.01 8.45 -11.19
N HIS A 20 -6.94 7.57 -11.54
CA HIS A 20 -7.77 6.83 -10.60
C HIS A 20 -7.65 5.34 -10.89
N ILE A 21 -6.97 4.59 -10.03
CA ILE A 21 -6.82 3.14 -10.17
C ILE A 21 -7.34 2.43 -8.94
N GLN A 22 -7.92 1.26 -9.16
CA GLN A 22 -8.48 0.42 -8.12
C GLN A 22 -7.86 -0.96 -8.22
N GLY A 23 -7.42 -1.50 -7.10
CA GLY A 23 -6.87 -2.85 -7.00
C GLY A 23 -7.11 -3.46 -5.63
N GLU A 24 -6.56 -4.65 -5.43
CA GLU A 24 -6.61 -5.31 -4.13
C GLU A 24 -5.59 -4.68 -3.18
N ALA A 25 -5.95 -4.57 -1.90
CA ALA A 25 -5.06 -4.07 -0.87
C ALA A 25 -3.75 -4.87 -0.84
N THR A 26 -3.84 -6.19 -0.99
CA THR A 26 -2.71 -7.14 -1.07
C THR A 26 -1.78 -6.93 -2.26
N GLN A 27 -2.23 -6.24 -3.31
CA GLN A 27 -1.40 -5.88 -4.45
C GLN A 27 -0.72 -4.52 -4.28
N VAL A 28 -1.16 -3.71 -3.32
CA VAL A 28 -0.51 -2.44 -2.99
C VAL A 28 0.79 -2.74 -2.25
N ARG A 29 1.88 -2.14 -2.72
CA ARG A 29 3.19 -2.24 -2.10
C ARG A 29 3.63 -0.88 -1.58
N ILE A 30 3.89 -0.81 -0.28
CA ILE A 30 4.34 0.42 0.36
C ILE A 30 5.87 0.44 0.28
N VAL A 31 6.43 1.47 -0.33
CA VAL A 31 7.87 1.69 -0.43
C VAL A 31 8.25 3.05 0.15
N THR A 32 9.42 3.14 0.76
CA THR A 32 9.96 4.42 1.18
C THR A 32 10.76 5.01 0.04
N ASP A 33 10.36 6.18 -0.46
CA ASP A 33 11.11 6.91 -1.46
C ASP A 33 12.18 7.77 -0.77
N GLU A 34 13.45 7.45 -1.00
CA GLU A 34 14.58 8.15 -0.38
C GLU A 34 14.79 9.57 -0.93
N ALA A 35 14.33 9.85 -2.15
CA ALA A 35 14.45 11.18 -2.76
C ALA A 35 13.46 12.15 -2.13
N LEU A 36 12.24 11.69 -1.85
CA LEU A 36 11.19 12.47 -1.19
C LEU A 36 11.21 12.36 0.34
N ARG A 37 11.92 11.36 0.89
CA ARG A 37 11.85 10.94 2.30
C ARG A 37 10.41 10.70 2.76
N MET A 38 9.57 10.18 1.88
CA MET A 38 8.14 9.95 2.10
C MET A 38 7.77 8.51 1.72
N SER A 39 6.65 8.03 2.26
CA SER A 39 6.09 6.73 1.87
C SER A 39 5.34 6.86 0.55
N VAL A 40 5.43 5.83 -0.28
CA VAL A 40 4.82 5.79 -1.61
C VAL A 40 4.09 4.45 -1.74
N ALA A 41 2.81 4.50 -2.12
CA ALA A 41 2.06 3.31 -2.48
C ALA A 41 2.29 3.01 -3.96
N GLU A 42 2.75 1.80 -4.26
CA GLU A 42 2.87 1.27 -5.60
C GLU A 42 1.74 0.27 -5.87
N LEU A 43 0.93 0.49 -6.90
CA LEU A 43 -0.12 -0.42 -7.36
C LEU A 43 -0.12 -0.45 -8.88
N GLU A 44 -0.09 -1.65 -9.46
CA GLU A 44 -0.04 -1.84 -10.93
C GLU A 44 1.06 -1.01 -11.63
N GLY A 45 2.22 -0.86 -10.96
CA GLY A 45 3.35 -0.07 -11.48
C GLY A 45 3.18 1.44 -11.38
N LYS A 46 2.10 1.92 -10.73
CA LYS A 46 1.88 3.35 -10.48
C LYS A 46 2.22 3.68 -9.03
N ARG A 47 2.93 4.78 -8.86
CA ARG A 47 3.46 5.24 -7.58
C ARG A 47 2.75 6.51 -7.16
N VAL A 48 2.13 6.48 -6.00
CA VAL A 48 1.43 7.63 -5.42
C VAL A 48 2.10 7.98 -4.09
N PRO A 49 2.57 9.23 -3.92
CA PRO A 49 3.09 9.68 -2.63
C PRO A 49 1.94 9.71 -1.63
N ILE A 50 2.14 9.05 -0.49
CA ILE A 50 1.17 8.93 0.58
C ILE A 50 1.77 9.34 1.91
N THR A 51 0.91 9.68 2.86
CA THR A 51 1.29 9.97 4.23
C THR A 51 1.54 8.69 5.03
N GLU A 52 2.16 8.82 6.19
CA GLU A 52 2.39 7.69 7.09
C GLU A 52 1.08 7.07 7.60
N GLN A 53 0.06 7.87 7.87
CA GLN A 53 -1.26 7.38 8.28
C GLN A 53 -1.92 6.51 7.19
N GLU A 54 -1.77 6.92 5.94
CA GLU A 54 -2.28 6.16 4.79
C GLU A 54 -1.52 4.85 4.59
N ALA A 55 -0.19 4.87 4.79
CA ALA A 55 0.62 3.66 4.77
C ALA A 55 0.19 2.68 5.87
N ASP A 56 -0.03 3.16 7.09
CA ASP A 56 -0.49 2.34 8.21
C ASP A 56 -1.88 1.72 7.92
N ALA A 57 -2.81 2.52 7.39
CA ALA A 57 -4.13 2.04 7.01
C ALA A 57 -4.08 0.98 5.88
N LEU A 58 -3.18 1.15 4.91
CA LEU A 58 -2.93 0.16 3.86
C LEU A 58 -2.37 -1.14 4.45
N THR A 59 -1.42 -1.06 5.38
CA THR A 59 -0.88 -2.22 6.09
C THR A 59 -1.98 -2.97 6.84
N VAL A 60 -2.88 -2.26 7.53
CA VAL A 60 -4.04 -2.87 8.22
C VAL A 60 -5.00 -3.54 7.24
N ALA A 61 -5.17 -2.99 6.03
CA ALA A 61 -5.98 -3.59 4.98
C ALA A 61 -5.35 -4.83 4.32
N GLY A 62 -4.08 -5.11 4.62
CA GLY A 62 -3.33 -6.25 4.08
C GLY A 62 -2.36 -5.90 2.95
N ALA A 63 -2.00 -4.62 2.79
CA ALA A 63 -0.97 -4.21 1.84
C ALA A 63 0.41 -4.77 2.19
N VAL A 64 1.23 -4.95 1.16
CA VAL A 64 2.60 -5.42 1.31
C VAL A 64 3.47 -4.27 1.78
N ASP A 65 3.70 -4.21 3.09
CA ASP A 65 4.63 -3.26 3.68
C ASP A 65 6.08 -3.64 3.32
N GLY A 66 6.65 -2.93 2.34
CA GLY A 66 8.05 -3.03 1.96
C GLY A 66 8.95 -2.14 2.81
N ARG A 67 8.37 -1.31 3.70
CA ARG A 67 9.12 -0.66 4.78
C ARG A 67 9.76 -1.80 5.58
N ARG A 68 11.04 -1.69 5.92
CA ARG A 68 11.77 -2.75 6.62
C ARG A 68 11.20 -2.95 8.03
N HIS A 69 10.10 -3.68 8.17
CA HIS A 69 9.84 -4.47 9.35
C HIS A 69 10.34 -5.89 9.07
N LEU A 70 11.49 -6.19 9.69
CA LEU A 70 12.21 -7.45 9.56
C LEU A 70 11.50 -8.64 10.23
N LYS A 71 10.16 -8.65 10.34
CA LYS A 71 9.40 -9.71 11.03
C LYS A 71 8.10 -10.02 10.30
N GLU A 72 7.90 -11.31 10.05
CA GLU A 72 6.63 -11.94 9.66
C GLU A 72 6.15 -11.77 8.21
N THR A 73 6.96 -12.25 7.27
CA THR A 73 6.39 -13.12 6.23
C THR A 73 6.61 -14.58 6.63
N GLU A 74 5.85 -15.08 7.59
CA GLU A 74 5.59 -16.52 7.67
C GLU A 74 4.50 -16.86 6.64
N GLN A 75 4.85 -16.76 5.35
CA GLN A 75 4.23 -17.61 4.34
C GLN A 75 4.82 -19.02 4.51
N GLY A 76 4.45 -19.67 5.61
CA GLY A 76 4.67 -21.09 5.85
C GLY A 76 3.32 -21.78 5.81
N SER A 77 2.80 -22.00 4.61
CA SER A 77 1.70 -22.91 4.38
C SER A 77 2.10 -24.29 4.91
N ILE A 78 1.60 -24.64 6.09
CA ILE A 78 1.63 -26.01 6.61
C ILE A 78 0.38 -26.72 6.07
N ILE A 79 0.62 -27.59 5.09
CA ILE A 79 -0.28 -28.66 4.66
C ILE A 79 -0.07 -29.87 5.58
#